data_AF-A0Z012-F1
#
_entry.id   AF-A0Z012-F1
#
_cell.length_a   1.000
_cell.length_b   1.000
_cell.length_c   1.000
_cell.angle_alpha   90.00
_cell.angle_beta   90.00
_cell.angle_gamma   90.00
#
_symmetry.space_group_name_H-M   'P 1'
#
loop_
_entity.id
_entity.type
_entity.pdbx_description
1 polymer ?
#
loop_
_entity_poly.entity_id
_entity_poly.type
_entity_poly.pdbx_seq_one_letter_code
_entity_poly.pdbx_strand_id
1 'polypeptide(L)'
;MNMTVKMTSEELKASLQGFCGTQTYYTHWLKRFYYTDGVKFLADEAQAYWLLDAIASHQTGKLLSNPALREIQFWKLQVNTDQSACLVCLEDKDAEPAISQTINHTDFPLSEITLYLQSNGKYWVLMVPSEY
;
A
#
# COMPACT_ATOMS: atom_id res chain seq x y z
N MET A 1 -6.30 -10.53 32.22
CA MET A 1 -6.68 -10.66 30.79
C MET A 1 -6.74 -9.26 30.23
N ASN A 2 -5.70 -8.83 29.50
CA ASN A 2 -5.79 -7.56 28.77
C ASN A 2 -6.71 -7.81 27.57
N MET A 3 -7.88 -7.19 27.58
CA MET A 3 -8.67 -7.06 26.35
C MET A 3 -7.91 -6.09 25.47
N THR A 4 -7.17 -6.60 24.48
CA THR A 4 -6.61 -5.76 23.43
C THR A 4 -7.81 -5.24 22.64
N VAL A 5 -8.18 -3.98 22.86
CA VAL A 5 -9.20 -3.32 22.04
C VAL A 5 -8.60 -3.22 20.64
N LYS A 6 -9.17 -3.96 19.68
CA LYS A 6 -8.76 -3.88 18.27
C LYS A 6 -9.21 -2.52 17.74
N MET A 7 -8.28 -1.79 17.12
CA MET A 7 -8.55 -0.48 16.55
C MET A 7 -9.64 -0.58 15.47
N THR A 8 -10.56 0.38 15.45
CA THR A 8 -11.66 0.43 14.47
C THR A 8 -11.17 0.90 13.10
N SER A 9 -11.96 0.66 12.05
CA SER A 9 -11.70 1.15 10.69
C SER A 9 -11.57 2.68 10.63
N GLU A 10 -12.41 3.38 11.36
CA GLU A 10 -12.44 4.84 11.45
C GLU A 10 -11.19 5.37 12.14
N GLU A 11 -10.80 4.77 13.27
CA GLU A 11 -9.57 5.11 13.98
C GLU A 11 -8.34 4.83 13.12
N LEU A 12 -8.28 3.69 12.42
CA LEU A 12 -7.21 3.39 11.47
C LEU A 12 -7.09 4.44 10.39
N LYS A 13 -8.20 4.78 9.73
CA LYS A 13 -8.20 5.80 8.69
C LYS A 13 -7.73 7.16 9.22
N ALA A 14 -8.18 7.55 10.41
CA ALA A 14 -7.77 8.81 11.03
C ALA A 14 -6.29 8.81 11.42
N SER A 15 -5.79 7.73 12.02
CA SER A 15 -4.36 7.59 12.40
C SER A 15 -3.44 7.70 11.19
N LEU A 16 -3.80 7.09 10.05
CA LEU A 16 -3.00 7.14 8.82
C LEU A 16 -2.83 8.58 8.30
N GLN A 17 -3.83 9.45 8.49
CA GLN A 17 -3.74 10.86 8.11
C GLN A 17 -2.78 11.67 8.99
N GLY A 18 -2.46 11.19 10.20
CA GLY A 18 -1.58 11.86 11.15
C GLY A 18 -0.08 11.62 10.93
N PHE A 19 0.30 10.71 10.03
CA PHE A 19 1.70 10.51 9.68
C PHE A 19 2.23 11.66 8.83
N CYS A 20 3.42 12.18 9.17
CA CYS A 20 4.08 13.26 8.44
C CYS A 20 5.57 12.98 8.39
N GLY A 21 6.07 12.58 7.23
CA GLY A 21 7.43 12.06 7.06
C GLY A 21 7.65 10.73 7.78
N THR A 22 8.86 10.20 7.67
CA THR A 22 9.24 8.91 8.26
C THR A 22 10.55 9.06 9.02
N GLN A 23 10.67 8.40 10.17
CA GLN A 23 11.93 8.31 10.91
C GLN A 23 12.70 7.06 10.52
N THR A 24 11.97 5.98 10.23
CA THR A 24 12.55 4.69 9.85
C THR A 24 12.10 4.30 8.45
N TYR A 25 13.04 3.79 7.65
CA TYR A 25 12.74 3.10 6.40
C TYR A 25 12.89 1.60 6.64
N TYR A 26 11.76 0.89 6.65
CA TYR A 26 11.74 -0.57 6.76
C TYR A 26 11.98 -1.17 5.38
N THR A 27 12.69 -2.30 5.32
CA THR A 27 12.95 -2.98 4.04
C THR A 27 11.94 -4.10 3.83
N HIS A 28 11.26 -4.12 2.69
CA HIS A 28 10.46 -5.30 2.32
C HIS A 28 11.39 -6.51 2.09
N TRP A 29 10.98 -7.70 2.51
CA TRP A 29 11.85 -8.87 2.52
C TRP A 29 12.30 -9.33 1.10
N LEU A 30 11.52 -9.04 0.06
CA LEU A 30 11.91 -9.25 -1.34
C LEU A 30 12.91 -8.20 -1.87
N LYS A 31 13.28 -7.22 -1.04
CA LYS A 31 14.21 -6.12 -1.36
C LYS A 31 13.80 -5.32 -2.61
N ARG A 32 12.48 -5.21 -2.85
CA ARG A 32 11.92 -4.43 -3.97
C ARG A 32 11.76 -2.96 -3.65
N PHE A 33 11.47 -2.64 -2.38
CA PHE A 33 11.29 -1.28 -1.89
C PHE A 33 11.54 -1.19 -0.38
N TYR A 34 11.69 0.05 0.08
CA TYR A 34 11.53 0.42 1.48
C TYR A 34 10.11 0.91 1.71
N TYR A 35 9.68 0.95 2.97
CA TYR A 35 8.39 1.52 3.35
C TYR A 35 8.51 2.31 4.65
N THR A 36 7.60 3.25 4.83
CA THR A 36 7.61 4.24 5.91
C THR A 36 6.92 3.77 7.19
N ASP A 37 7.04 4.57 8.25
CA ASP A 37 6.36 4.35 9.53
C ASP A 37 4.83 4.25 9.36
N GLY A 38 4.22 5.09 8.51
CA GLY A 38 2.78 5.00 8.22
C GLY A 38 2.36 3.69 7.57
N VAL A 39 3.17 3.18 6.63
CA VAL A 39 2.90 1.88 5.98
C VAL A 39 3.16 0.72 6.95
N LYS A 40 4.18 0.81 7.80
CA LYS A 40 4.45 -0.19 8.84
C LYS A 40 3.27 -0.28 9.82
N PHE A 41 2.79 0.88 10.27
CA PHE A 41 1.62 0.98 11.15
C PHE A 41 0.37 0.38 10.49
N LEU A 42 0.09 0.71 9.24
CA LEU A 42 -1.00 0.10 8.48
C LEU A 42 -0.87 -1.43 8.46
N ALA A 43 0.31 -1.96 8.12
CA ALA A 43 0.52 -3.40 8.01
C ALA A 43 0.38 -4.11 9.36
N ASP A 44 0.81 -3.50 10.47
CA ASP A 44 0.66 -4.05 11.82
C ASP A 44 -0.80 -4.04 12.27
N GLU A 45 -1.48 -2.89 12.23
CA GLU A 45 -2.83 -2.75 12.78
C GLU A 45 -3.87 -3.48 11.93
N ALA A 46 -3.71 -3.46 10.60
CA ALA A 46 -4.60 -4.15 9.67
C ALA A 46 -4.17 -5.60 9.36
N GLN A 47 -3.06 -6.08 9.94
CA GLN A 47 -2.46 -7.39 9.60
C GLN A 47 -2.25 -7.56 8.08
N ALA A 48 -1.90 -6.46 7.40
CA ALA A 48 -1.96 -6.32 5.94
C ALA A 48 -0.59 -6.44 5.25
N TYR A 49 0.36 -7.19 5.81
CA TYR A 49 1.66 -7.44 5.17
C TYR A 49 1.52 -8.10 3.79
N TRP A 50 0.45 -8.87 3.58
CA TRP A 50 0.11 -9.46 2.29
C TRP A 50 -0.08 -8.40 1.19
N LEU A 51 -0.52 -7.18 1.53
CA LEU A 51 -0.68 -6.09 0.57
C LEU A 51 0.69 -5.61 0.07
N LEU A 52 1.67 -5.51 0.97
CA LEU A 52 3.05 -5.18 0.62
C LEU A 52 3.67 -6.30 -0.24
N ASP A 53 3.38 -7.56 0.08
CA ASP A 53 3.81 -8.71 -0.73
C ASP A 53 3.22 -8.67 -2.14
N ALA A 54 1.92 -8.35 -2.26
CA ALA A 54 1.25 -8.21 -3.55
C ALA A 54 1.88 -7.09 -4.39
N ILE A 55 2.07 -5.91 -3.82
CA ILE A 55 2.73 -4.77 -4.49
C ILE A 55 4.16 -5.15 -4.92
N ALA A 56 4.93 -5.78 -4.04
CA ALA A 56 6.31 -6.20 -4.31
C ALA A 56 6.38 -7.24 -5.44
N SER A 57 5.42 -8.16 -5.52
CA SER A 57 5.37 -9.21 -6.55
C SER A 57 5.22 -8.64 -7.96
N HIS A 58 4.57 -7.47 -8.10
CA HIS A 58 4.36 -6.79 -9.38
C HIS A 58 5.54 -5.92 -9.82
N GLN A 59 6.52 -5.65 -8.95
CA GLN A 59 7.74 -4.88 -9.27
C GLN A 59 8.70 -5.67 -10.17
N THR A 60 8.23 -5.97 -11.37
CA THR A 60 8.89 -6.76 -12.41
C THR A 60 9.40 -5.86 -13.54
N GLY A 61 10.33 -6.37 -14.34
CA GLY A 61 10.79 -5.66 -15.54
C GLY A 61 9.67 -5.35 -16.54
N LYS A 62 8.57 -6.13 -16.55
CA LYS A 62 7.40 -5.86 -17.38
C LYS A 62 6.66 -4.60 -16.94
N LEU A 63 6.38 -4.46 -15.64
CA LEU A 63 5.74 -3.25 -15.11
C LEU A 63 6.61 -2.02 -15.38
N LEU A 64 7.89 -2.12 -15.03
CA LEU A 64 8.86 -1.03 -15.19
C LEU A 64 9.26 -0.77 -16.65
N SER A 65 8.81 -1.58 -17.60
CA SER A 65 8.98 -1.27 -19.03
C SER A 65 8.19 -0.02 -19.42
N ASN A 66 7.07 0.25 -18.74
CA ASN A 66 6.28 1.45 -18.90
C ASN A 66 6.99 2.66 -18.25
N PRO A 67 7.38 3.69 -19.03
CA PRO A 67 8.09 4.86 -18.50
C PRO A 67 7.29 5.64 -17.45
N ALA A 68 5.96 5.71 -17.56
CA ALA A 68 5.11 6.47 -16.63
C ALA A 68 5.14 5.90 -15.21
N LEU A 69 5.45 4.61 -15.06
CA LEU A 69 5.49 3.90 -13.77
C LEU A 69 6.90 3.81 -13.15
N ARG A 70 7.89 4.50 -13.73
CA ARG A 70 9.30 4.46 -13.26
C ARG A 70 9.62 5.50 -12.19
N GLU A 71 8.78 6.53 -12.07
CA GLU A 71 8.95 7.58 -11.07
C GLU A 71 8.00 7.36 -9.91
N ILE A 72 6.69 7.29 -10.17
CA ILE A 72 5.66 7.08 -9.15
C ILE A 72 4.67 6.01 -9.61
N GLN A 73 4.09 5.31 -8.64
CA GLN A 73 2.98 4.38 -8.85
C GLN A 73 1.94 4.58 -7.76
N PHE A 74 0.67 4.60 -8.14
CA PHE A 74 -0.44 4.70 -7.21
C PHE A 74 -1.10 3.33 -7.05
N TRP A 75 -0.89 2.71 -5.89
CA TRP A 75 -1.43 1.40 -5.55
C TRP A 75 -2.72 1.56 -4.77
N LYS A 76 -3.84 1.18 -5.37
CA LYS A 76 -5.16 1.34 -4.78
C LYS A 76 -5.80 -0.02 -4.52
N LEU A 77 -6.14 -0.29 -3.27
CA LEU A 77 -6.93 -1.46 -2.87
C LEU A 77 -8.36 -1.02 -2.61
N GLN A 78 -9.32 -1.66 -3.24
CA GLN A 78 -10.75 -1.49 -2.98
C GLN A 78 -11.32 -2.79 -2.45
N VAL A 79 -12.00 -2.74 -1.30
CA VAL A 79 -12.63 -3.89 -0.65
C VAL A 79 -14.14 -3.78 -0.80
N ASN A 80 -14.75 -4.84 -1.33
CA ASN A 80 -16.17 -4.95 -1.55
C ASN A 80 -16.90 -5.41 -0.28
N THR A 81 -18.22 -5.26 -0.26
CA THR A 81 -19.07 -5.67 0.87
C THR A 81 -19.08 -7.19 1.08
N ASP A 82 -18.76 -7.99 0.07
CA ASP A 82 -18.62 -9.44 0.13
C ASP A 82 -17.22 -9.91 0.54
N GLN A 83 -16.36 -8.99 1.00
CA GLN A 83 -14.96 -9.22 1.39
C GLN A 83 -14.03 -9.61 0.24
N SER A 84 -14.49 -9.61 -1.01
CA SER A 84 -13.58 -9.60 -2.16
C SER A 84 -12.89 -8.23 -2.29
N ALA A 85 -11.75 -8.18 -2.97
CA ALA A 85 -11.04 -6.94 -3.19
C ALA A 85 -10.38 -6.88 -4.57
N CYS A 86 -10.05 -5.66 -5.01
CA CYS A 86 -9.31 -5.39 -6.22
C CYS A 86 -8.12 -4.48 -5.89
N LEU A 87 -6.91 -4.96 -6.18
CA LEU A 87 -5.69 -4.16 -6.10
C LEU A 87 -5.31 -3.70 -7.50
N VAL A 88 -5.18 -2.39 -7.69
CA VAL A 88 -4.77 -1.79 -8.96
C VAL A 88 -3.50 -0.95 -8.81
N CYS A 89 -2.72 -0.89 -9.87
CA CYS A 89 -1.61 0.04 -10.03
C CYS A 89 -1.96 1.03 -11.13
N LEU A 90 -1.90 2.33 -10.81
CA LEU A 90 -2.26 3.42 -11.70
C LEU A 90 -1.03 4.31 -11.96
N GLU A 91 -0.96 4.87 -13.16
CA GLU A 91 0.03 5.90 -13.54
C GLU A 91 -0.32 7.27 -12.96
N ASP A 92 -1.62 7.57 -12.86
CA ASP A 92 -2.19 8.78 -12.28
C ASP A 92 -3.63 8.50 -11.85
N LYS A 93 -4.26 9.42 -11.11
CA LYS A 93 -5.60 9.30 -10.52
C LYS A 93 -6.70 8.92 -11.53
N ASP A 94 -6.59 9.42 -12.76
CA ASP A 94 -7.60 9.24 -13.82
C ASP A 94 -7.14 8.25 -14.92
N ALA A 95 -6.00 7.59 -14.74
CA ALA A 95 -5.45 6.65 -15.72
C ALA A 95 -6.14 5.28 -15.65
N GLU A 96 -6.09 4.52 -16.75
CA GLU A 96 -6.46 3.11 -16.71
C GLU A 96 -5.44 2.30 -15.87
N PRO A 97 -5.87 1.25 -15.15
CA PRO A 97 -4.96 0.40 -14.38
C PRO A 97 -3.93 -0.31 -15.26
N ALA A 98 -2.65 -0.09 -14.97
CA ALA A 98 -1.55 -0.86 -15.55
C ALA A 98 -1.49 -2.30 -14.99
N ILE A 99 -1.95 -2.48 -13.75
CA ILE A 99 -2.15 -3.77 -13.11
C ILE A 99 -3.55 -3.80 -12.49
N SER A 100 -4.19 -4.95 -12.58
CA SER A 100 -5.39 -5.28 -11.80
C SER A 100 -5.23 -6.70 -11.26
N GLN A 101 -5.39 -6.84 -9.96
CA GLN A 101 -5.34 -8.11 -9.25
C GLN A 101 -6.61 -8.29 -8.42
N THR A 102 -7.40 -9.30 -8.78
CA THR A 102 -8.54 -9.73 -7.99
C THR A 102 -8.07 -10.53 -6.77
N ILE A 103 -8.66 -10.22 -5.62
CA ILE A 103 -8.47 -10.90 -4.34
C ILE A 103 -9.83 -11.47 -3.95
N ASN A 104 -9.94 -12.79 -3.90
CA ASN A 104 -11.24 -13.44 -3.67
C ASN A 104 -11.80 -13.17 -2.27
N HIS A 105 -10.92 -12.96 -1.29
CA HIS A 105 -11.30 -12.70 0.10
C HIS A 105 -10.18 -11.97 0.84
N THR A 106 -10.54 -11.00 1.67
CA THR A 106 -9.63 -10.32 2.60
C THR A 106 -10.38 -9.87 3.86
N ASP A 107 -9.68 -9.86 4.99
CA ASP A 107 -10.13 -9.28 6.26
C ASP A 107 -9.65 -7.82 6.45
N PHE A 108 -9.15 -7.19 5.38
CA PHE A 108 -8.67 -5.81 5.43
C PHE A 108 -9.79 -4.87 5.91
N PRO A 109 -9.53 -4.06 6.94
CA PRO A 109 -10.59 -3.37 7.67
C PRO A 109 -11.14 -2.13 6.97
N LEU A 110 -10.42 -1.57 5.99
CA LEU A 110 -10.86 -0.37 5.27
C LEU A 110 -11.53 -0.75 3.95
N SER A 111 -12.58 -0.03 3.56
CA SER A 111 -13.21 -0.18 2.24
C SER A 111 -12.27 0.21 1.10
N GLU A 112 -11.30 1.08 1.37
CA GLU A 112 -10.32 1.53 0.39
C GLU A 112 -9.04 2.05 1.06
N ILE A 113 -7.89 1.82 0.43
CA ILE A 113 -6.62 2.49 0.75
C ILE A 113 -5.84 2.76 -0.54
N THR A 114 -5.12 3.88 -0.58
CA THR A 114 -4.14 4.16 -1.63
C THR A 114 -2.77 4.34 -1.00
N LEU A 115 -1.76 3.68 -1.56
CA LEU A 115 -0.35 3.80 -1.19
C LEU A 115 0.45 4.31 -2.39
N TYR A 116 1.46 5.12 -2.14
CA TYR A 116 2.31 5.68 -3.18
C TYR A 116 3.66 4.99 -3.15
N LEU A 117 4.07 4.41 -4.27
CA LEU A 117 5.39 3.82 -4.44
C LEU A 117 6.22 4.74 -5.33
N GLN A 118 7.15 5.48 -4.72
CA GLN A 118 7.97 6.49 -5.39
C GLN A 118 9.42 6.03 -5.50
N SER A 119 10.03 6.22 -6.68
CA SER A 119 11.46 6.09 -6.90
C SER A 119 12.17 7.41 -6.62
N ASN A 120 13.30 7.36 -5.93
CA ASN A 120 14.22 8.51 -5.82
C ASN A 120 15.47 8.36 -6.69
N GLY A 121 15.45 7.45 -7.67
CA GLY A 121 16.58 7.14 -8.54
C GLY A 121 17.59 6.13 -7.97
N LYS A 122 17.52 5.80 -6.68
CA LYS A 122 18.35 4.76 -6.05
C LYS A 122 17.53 3.61 -5.48
N TYR A 123 16.40 3.93 -4.88
CA TYR A 123 15.48 2.97 -4.29
C TYR A 123 14.04 3.44 -4.40
N TRP A 124 13.12 2.48 -4.24
CA TRP A 124 11.69 2.71 -4.15
C TRP A 124 11.28 2.84 -2.69
N VAL A 125 10.32 3.73 -2.41
CA VAL A 125 9.73 3.94 -1.09
C VAL A 125 8.21 3.88 -1.21
N LEU A 126 7.59 2.96 -0.46
CA LEU A 126 6.14 2.85 -0.31
C LEU A 126 5.69 3.70 0.88
N MET A 127 4.70 4.56 0.66
CA MET A 127 4.26 5.60 1.59
C MET A 127 2.73 5.64 1.68
N VAL A 128 2.19 6.08 2.82
CA VAL A 128 0.80 6.57 2.85
C VAL A 128 0.74 7.99 2.26
N PRO A 129 -0.42 8.46 1.76
CA PRO A 129 -0.50 9.75 1.07
C PRO A 129 -0.09 10.96 1.89
N SER A 130 -0.23 10.91 3.21
CA SER A 130 0.16 11.97 4.15
C SER A 130 1.68 12.07 4.38
N GLU A 131 2.45 11.07 3.95
CA GLU A 131 3.92 11.04 4.06
C GLU A 131 4.63 11.41 2.74
N TYR A 132 3.89 11.64 1.66
CA TYR A 132 4.41 12.07 0.35
C TYR A 132 4.44 13.60 0.24
#